data_AF-A0A3D0DYR6-F1
#
_entry.id   AF-A0A3D0DYR6-F1
#
_cell.length_a   1.000
_cell.length_b   1.000
_cell.length_c   1.000
_cell.angle_alpha   90.00
_cell.angle_beta   90.00
_cell.angle_gamma   90.00
#
_symmetry.space_group_name_H-M   'P 1'
#
loop_
_entity.id
_entity.type
_entity.pdbx_description
1 polymer ?
#
loop_
_entity_poly.entity_id
_entity_poly.type
_entity_poly.pdbx_seq_one_letter_code
_entity_poly.pdbx_strand_id
1 'polypeptide(L)'
;MSDKLLGPMKNIVGKHETAIRPLLGGGETAARAALQNDEAVRKVAVFCYPLLPGLLRLAVKEPVFVNFVMNNRERVLAALVSRE
;
A
#
# COMPACT_ATOMS: atom_id res chain seq x y z
N MET A 1 1.21 7.18 16.43
CA MET A 1 0.50 7.87 15.32
C MET A 1 0.29 6.97 14.11
N SER A 2 1.26 6.12 13.75
CA SER A 2 1.22 5.24 12.57
C SER A 2 0.09 4.19 12.56
N ASP A 3 -0.38 3.75 13.73
CA ASP A 3 -1.38 2.69 13.84
C ASP A 3 -2.76 3.07 13.25
N LYS A 4 -3.14 4.35 13.37
CA LYS A 4 -4.42 4.88 12.86
C LYS A 4 -4.52 4.85 11.33
N LEU A 5 -3.39 4.89 10.63
CA LEU A 5 -3.32 4.80 9.17
C LEU A 5 -3.14 3.35 8.71
N LEU A 6 -2.46 2.53 9.51
CA LEU A 6 -2.15 1.14 9.17
C LEU A 6 -3.41 0.29 9.04
N GLY A 7 -4.39 0.45 9.94
CA GLY A 7 -5.66 -0.29 9.90
C GLY A 7 -6.48 -0.04 8.62
N PRO A 8 -6.81 1.22 8.29
CA PRO A 8 -7.46 1.58 7.04
C PRO A 8 -6.65 1.14 5.82
N MET A 9 -5.32 1.23 5.89
CA MET A 9 -4.45 0.82 4.80
C MET A 9 -4.51 -0.67 4.51
N LYS A 10 -4.37 -1.52 5.53
CA LYS A 10 -4.53 -2.97 5.38
C LYS A 10 -5.89 -3.33 4.79
N ASN A 11 -6.93 -2.60 5.17
CA ASN A 11 -8.28 -2.82 4.65
C ASN A 11 -8.40 -2.43 3.16
N ILE A 12 -7.86 -1.28 2.75
CA ILE A 12 -7.84 -0.84 1.34
C ILE A 12 -6.98 -1.78 0.49
N VAL A 13 -5.80 -2.11 0.97
CA VAL A 13 -4.85 -3.00 0.29
C VAL A 13 -5.45 -4.39 0.11
N GLY A 14 -6.13 -4.93 1.12
CA GLY A 14 -6.87 -6.19 0.99
C GLY A 14 -8.08 -6.09 0.06
N LYS A 15 -8.84 -4.99 0.13
CA LYS A 15 -10.05 -4.80 -0.69
C LYS A 15 -9.75 -4.54 -2.17
N HIS A 16 -8.60 -3.96 -2.46
CA HIS A 16 -8.12 -3.65 -3.81
C HIS A 16 -6.91 -4.52 -4.22
N GLU A 17 -6.68 -5.64 -3.53
CA GLU A 17 -5.60 -6.60 -3.82
C GLU A 17 -5.56 -6.93 -5.31
N THR A 18 -6.69 -7.25 -5.91
CA THR A 18 -6.79 -7.66 -7.33
C THR A 18 -6.32 -6.58 -8.31
N ALA A 19 -6.39 -5.31 -7.92
CA ALA A 19 -5.88 -4.18 -8.71
C ALA A 19 -4.41 -3.86 -8.38
N ILE A 20 -3.96 -4.14 -7.15
CA ILE A 20 -2.59 -3.88 -6.69
C ILE A 20 -1.64 -5.02 -7.12
N ARG A 21 -2.09 -6.28 -7.11
CA ARG A 21 -1.33 -7.47 -7.52
C ARG A 21 -0.66 -7.30 -8.90
N PRO A 22 -1.36 -6.89 -9.97
CA PRO A 22 -0.72 -6.68 -11.27
C PRO A 22 0.31 -5.54 -11.26
N LEU A 23 0.12 -4.50 -10.42
CA LEU A 23 1.11 -3.43 -10.25
C LEU A 23 2.40 -3.94 -9.59
N LEU A 24 2.30 -5.03 -8.84
CA LEU A 24 3.41 -5.72 -8.19
C LEU A 24 3.99 -6.88 -9.02
N GLY A 25 3.53 -7.07 -10.26
CA GLY A 25 4.01 -8.16 -11.14
C GLY A 25 3.20 -9.46 -11.05
N GLY A 26 2.00 -9.43 -10.47
CA GLY A 26 0.95 -10.46 -10.62
C GLY A 26 1.03 -11.65 -9.66
N GLY A 27 2.21 -11.98 -9.13
CA GLY A 27 2.42 -13.11 -8.22
C GLY A 27 2.86 -12.70 -6.81
N GLU A 28 2.76 -13.61 -5.85
CA GLU A 28 3.22 -13.38 -4.47
C GLU A 28 4.74 -13.16 -4.38
N THR A 29 5.52 -13.95 -5.12
CA THR A 29 6.97 -13.80 -5.24
C THR A 29 7.34 -12.46 -5.87
N ALA A 30 6.58 -12.03 -6.88
CA ALA A 30 6.74 -10.73 -7.51
C ALA A 30 6.34 -9.59 -6.56
N ALA A 31 5.29 -9.78 -5.75
CA ALA A 31 4.89 -8.85 -4.70
C ALA A 31 5.98 -8.68 -3.64
N ARG A 32 6.60 -9.77 -3.19
CA ARG A 32 7.74 -9.76 -2.27
C ARG A 32 8.95 -9.02 -2.85
N ALA A 33 9.28 -9.29 -4.12
CA ALA A 33 10.35 -8.57 -4.82
C ALA A 33 10.01 -7.09 -5.01
N ALA A 34 8.75 -6.77 -5.28
CA ALA A 34 8.25 -5.41 -5.43
C ALA A 34 8.25 -4.64 -4.10
N LEU A 35 8.17 -5.29 -2.92
CA LEU A 35 8.38 -4.63 -1.63
C LEU A 35 9.80 -4.06 -1.50
N GLN A 36 10.78 -4.74 -2.08
CA GLN A 36 12.17 -4.29 -2.08
C GLN A 36 12.44 -3.25 -3.16
N ASN A 37 11.51 -3.05 -4.10
CA ASN A 37 11.61 -2.06 -5.15
C ASN A 37 10.86 -0.77 -4.76
N ASP A 38 11.62 0.27 -4.42
CA ASP A 38 11.09 1.60 -4.08
C ASP A 38 10.15 2.17 -5.14
N GLU A 39 10.42 1.91 -6.42
CA GLU A 39 9.61 2.41 -7.52
C GLU A 39 8.25 1.68 -7.59
N ALA A 40 8.24 0.37 -7.34
CA ALA A 40 7.02 -0.41 -7.30
C ALA A 40 6.14 -0.02 -6.11
N VAL A 41 6.73 0.11 -4.91
CA VAL A 41 6.03 0.56 -3.70
C VAL A 41 5.46 1.97 -3.91
N ARG A 42 6.21 2.87 -4.55
CA ARG A 42 5.74 4.23 -4.86
C ARG A 42 4.54 4.21 -5.82
N LYS A 43 4.58 3.40 -6.87
CA LYS A 43 3.44 3.25 -7.82
C LYS A 43 2.19 2.77 -7.09
N VAL A 44 2.32 1.77 -6.22
CA VAL A 44 1.18 1.28 -5.41
C VAL A 44 0.68 2.35 -4.45
N ALA A 45 1.56 3.10 -3.79
CA ALA A 45 1.15 4.19 -2.91
C ALA A 45 0.38 5.29 -3.66
N VAL A 46 0.86 5.73 -4.82
CA VAL A 46 0.16 6.73 -5.64
C VAL A 46 -1.18 6.19 -6.13
N PHE A 47 -1.25 4.91 -6.50
CA PHE A 47 -2.50 4.26 -6.88
C PHE A 47 -3.50 4.14 -5.72
N CYS A 48 -3.03 3.87 -4.50
CA CYS A 48 -3.87 3.76 -3.31
C CYS A 48 -4.35 5.12 -2.77
N TYR A 49 -3.65 6.21 -3.03
CA TYR A 49 -4.03 7.54 -2.54
C TYR A 49 -5.47 7.98 -2.93
N PRO A 50 -5.92 7.87 -4.20
CA PRO A 50 -7.31 8.16 -4.57
C PRO A 50 -8.31 7.12 -4.05
N LEU A 51 -7.86 5.93 -3.63
CA LEU A 51 -8.71 4.89 -3.03
C LEU A 51 -8.94 5.11 -1.53
N LEU A 52 -8.23 6.06 -0.92
CA LEU A 52 -8.42 6.42 0.47
C LEU A 52 -9.82 6.99 0.72
N PRO A 53 -10.46 6.67 1.86
CA PRO A 53 -11.66 7.35 2.31
C PRO A 53 -11.40 8.85 2.41
N GLY A 54 -12.39 9.68 2.05
CA GLY A 54 -12.24 11.13 1.94
C GLY A 54 -11.64 11.80 3.20
N LEU A 55 -11.95 11.25 4.38
CA LEU A 55 -11.36 11.67 5.66
C LEU A 55 -9.82 11.56 5.69
N LEU A 56 -9.24 10.50 5.12
CA LEU A 56 -7.79 10.33 5.05
C LEU A 56 -7.15 11.24 4.00
N ARG A 57 -7.84 11.50 2.87
CA ARG A 57 -7.38 12.48 1.87
C ARG A 57 -7.36 13.91 2.41
N LEU A 58 -8.27 14.24 3.34
CA LEU A 58 -8.28 15.53 4.03
C LEU A 58 -7.21 15.61 5.11
N ALA A 59 -6.92 14.50 5.80
CA ALA A 59 -5.97 14.47 6.91
C ALA A 59 -4.50 14.33 6.47
N VAL A 60 -4.23 13.72 5.32
CA VAL A 60 -2.87 13.39 4.86
C VAL A 60 -2.69 13.81 3.40
N LYS A 61 -1.67 14.66 3.15
CA LYS A 61 -1.26 15.02 1.78
C LYS A 61 -0.61 13.82 1.08
N GLU A 62 -0.80 13.73 -0.24
CA GLU A 62 -0.21 12.69 -1.09
C GLU A 62 1.28 12.38 -0.81
N PRO A 63 2.21 13.36 -0.77
CA PRO A 63 3.62 13.06 -0.49
C PRO A 63 3.84 12.47 0.91
N VAL A 64 3.05 12.90 1.90
CA VAL A 64 3.14 12.37 3.27
C VAL A 64 2.62 10.93 3.31
N PHE A 65 1.54 10.66 2.56
CA PHE A 65 0.99 9.33 2.43
C PHE A 65 1.94 8.37 1.72
N VAL A 66 2.52 8.78 0.58
CA VAL A 66 3.51 7.99 -0.15
C VAL A 66 4.71 7.69 0.74
N ASN A 67 5.22 8.68 1.46
CA ASN A 67 6.34 8.48 2.38
C ASN A 67 5.97 7.54 3.54
N PHE A 68 4.74 7.62 4.05
CA PHE A 68 4.24 6.69 5.06
C PHE A 68 4.21 5.24 4.56
N VAL A 69 3.68 5.01 3.34
CA VAL A 69 3.63 3.68 2.73
C VAL A 69 5.03 3.17 2.46
N MET A 70 5.95 4.00 1.97
CA MET A 70 7.35 3.64 1.76
C MET A 70 8.07 3.26 3.06
N ASN A 71 7.82 4.02 4.13
CA ASN A 71 8.45 3.78 5.44
C ASN A 71 7.82 2.60 6.19
N ASN A 72 6.58 2.22 5.86
CA ASN A 72 5.87 1.09 6.45
C ASN A 72 5.56 -0.01 5.42
N ARG A 73 6.33 -0.08 4.33
CA ARG A 73 6.06 -0.93 3.16
C ARG A 73 5.81 -2.38 3.54
N GLU A 74 6.65 -2.92 4.42
CA GLU A 74 6.56 -4.29 4.89
C GLU A 74 5.25 -4.51 5.65
N ARG A 75 4.82 -3.56 6.47
CA ARG A 75 3.60 -3.68 7.28
C ARG A 75 2.31 -3.46 6.49
N VAL A 76 2.33 -2.54 5.53
CA VAL A 76 1.18 -2.19 4.68
C VAL A 76 0.94 -3.28 3.65
N LEU A 77 2.01 -3.72 3.00
CA LEU A 77 1.93 -4.68 1.91
C LEU A 77 2.08 -6.12 2.41
N ALA A 78 2.48 -6.38 3.66
CA ALA A 78 2.40 -7.74 4.25
C ALA A 78 1.02 -8.38 4.06
N ALA A 79 -0.06 -7.59 4.07
CA ALA A 79 -1.41 -8.10 3.81
C ALA A 79 -1.57 -8.73 2.40
N LEU A 80 -0.74 -8.32 1.43
CA LEU A 80 -0.71 -8.88 0.07
C LEU A 80 0.19 -10.10 -0.07
N VAL A 81 1.14 -10.29 0.85
CA VAL A 81 2.21 -11.30 0.74
C VAL A 81 2.15 -12.38 1.84
N SER A 82 1.19 -12.28 2.77
CA SER A 82 1.11 -13.14 3.96
C SER A 82 -0.19 -13.94 4.04
N ARG A 83 -0.90 -14.14 2.92
CA ARG A 83 -2.07 -15.02 2.86
C ARG A 83 -1.63 -16.44 2.49
N GLU A 84 -1.29 -17.21 3.52
CA GLU A 84 -1.19 -18.68 3.52
C GLU A 84 -2.49 -19.26 4.09
#